data_AF-A0A8D0WQZ0-F1
#
_entry.id   AF-A0A8D0WQZ0-F1
#
_cell.length_a   1.000
_cell.length_b   1.000
_cell.length_c   1.000
_cell.angle_alpha   90.00
_cell.angle_beta   90.00
_cell.angle_gamma   90.00
#
_symmetry.space_group_name_H-M   'P 1'
#
loop_
_entity.id
_entity.type
_entity.pdbx_description
1 polymer ?
#
loop_
_entity_poly.entity_id
_entity_poly.type
_entity_poly.pdbx_seq_one_letter_code
_entity_poly.pdbx_strand_id
1 'polypeptide(L)'
;MHQKLLKSAHYIELGSYQYWPVLVPRGIRLYTYEQIPVSLKDNPYITDGYRAYLPSRLCIKSLFILSNETVNIWSHLLGFFLFFTLGIYDMTSVLPSASASREDFVICSICLFCFQVCMLCSVGYHLFSCHRSEKTCRRWMALDYAGISVGILGCYVSGVFYAFYCNNDFAPRVLVMYVIAVLAFLFYVSKVPERYFPGQLNYLGSSHQIWHILAVVMLYWWHQSTVYVMQYRHSKPCPDYVSHL
;
A
#
# COMPACT_ATOMS: atom_id res chain seq x y z
N MET A 1 -56.49 -6.83 15.53
CA MET A 1 -55.35 -5.93 15.19
C MET A 1 -54.37 -6.03 16.36
N HIS A 2 -53.48 -7.02 16.41
CA HIS A 2 -52.18 -7.06 15.73
C HIS A 2 -51.64 -8.50 15.79
N GLN A 3 -51.41 -9.08 14.61
CA GLN A 3 -50.61 -10.29 14.41
C GLN A 3 -49.49 -9.86 13.46
N LYS A 4 -48.23 -10.16 13.83
CA LYS A 4 -46.96 -10.12 13.06
C LYS A 4 -45.86 -9.33 13.77
N LEU A 5 -44.86 -10.04 14.30
CA LEU A 5 -43.40 -9.78 14.13
C LEU A 5 -42.52 -10.53 15.16
N LEU A 6 -42.75 -11.81 15.39
CA LEU A 6 -41.70 -12.69 15.94
C LEU A 6 -41.20 -13.58 14.81
N LYS A 7 -40.38 -13.00 13.93
CA LYS A 7 -39.60 -13.77 12.95
C LYS A 7 -38.29 -14.21 13.62
N SER A 8 -38.23 -15.51 13.89
CA SER A 8 -37.05 -16.39 13.91
C SER A 8 -35.70 -15.68 13.84
N ALA A 9 -35.05 -15.54 15.00
CA ALA A 9 -33.60 -15.50 15.06
C ALA A 9 -33.11 -16.95 15.02
N HIS A 10 -32.60 -17.39 13.86
CA HIS A 10 -31.87 -18.65 13.77
C HIS A 10 -30.57 -18.49 14.55
N TYR A 11 -30.55 -18.98 15.79
CA TYR A 11 -29.30 -19.23 16.50
C TYR A 11 -28.71 -20.52 15.94
N ILE A 12 -27.61 -20.40 15.20
CA ILE A 12 -26.73 -21.53 14.93
C ILE A 12 -25.85 -21.65 16.18
N GLU A 13 -26.02 -22.73 16.93
CA GLU A 13 -25.14 -23.09 18.04
C GLU A 13 -23.72 -23.34 17.48
N LEU A 14 -22.85 -22.33 17.61
CA LEU A 14 -21.44 -22.46 17.33
C LEU A 14 -20.78 -23.08 18.55
N GLY A 15 -20.30 -24.31 18.39
CA GLY A 15 -19.62 -25.08 19.42
C GLY A 15 -18.49 -24.30 20.12
N SER A 16 -18.54 -24.34 21.45
CA SER A 16 -17.42 -24.37 22.39
C SER A 16 -16.11 -23.63 22.01
N TYR A 17 -16.17 -22.35 21.65
CA TYR A 17 -15.04 -21.44 21.83
C TYR A 17 -15.54 -20.10 22.36
N GLN A 18 -15.27 -19.86 23.64
CA GLN A 18 -15.70 -18.71 24.39
C GLN A 18 -14.78 -17.52 24.09
N TYR A 19 -14.99 -16.85 22.95
CA TYR A 19 -14.50 -15.50 22.72
C TYR A 19 -15.66 -14.62 22.24
N TRP A 20 -16.00 -13.63 23.06
CA TRP A 20 -17.05 -12.66 22.80
C TRP A 20 -16.90 -12.03 21.42
N PRO A 21 -17.96 -11.97 20.56
CA PRO A 21 -17.93 -11.07 19.43
C PRO A 21 -17.95 -9.65 20.00
N VAL A 22 -16.82 -8.94 19.92
CA VAL A 22 -16.80 -7.50 20.23
C VAL A 22 -17.63 -6.81 19.15
N LEU A 23 -18.92 -6.62 19.44
CA LEU A 23 -19.76 -5.68 18.72
C LEU A 23 -19.15 -4.29 18.95
N VAL A 24 -18.30 -3.86 18.03
CA VAL A 24 -17.84 -2.48 18.03
C VAL A 24 -19.09 -1.60 17.85
N PRO A 25 -19.24 -0.44 18.54
CA PRO A 25 -20.50 0.29 18.67
C PRO A 25 -21.23 0.73 17.36
N ARG A 26 -20.71 0.38 16.18
CA ARG A 26 -21.16 0.82 14.85
C ARG A 26 -21.79 -0.27 13.97
N GLY A 27 -22.11 -1.45 14.52
CA GLY A 27 -22.76 -2.53 13.77
C GLY A 27 -21.84 -3.23 12.75
N ILE A 28 -20.52 -3.15 12.95
CA ILE A 28 -19.52 -3.88 12.18
C ILE A 28 -19.01 -5.02 13.06
N ARG A 29 -19.30 -6.25 12.66
CA ARG A 29 -18.83 -7.47 13.33
C ARG A 29 -17.48 -7.89 12.75
N LEU A 30 -16.56 -8.28 13.62
CA LEU A 30 -15.32 -8.95 13.25
C LEU A 30 -15.52 -10.48 13.28
N TYR A 31 -14.85 -11.17 12.37
CA TYR A 31 -14.98 -12.59 12.14
C TYR A 31 -13.64 -13.29 12.40
N THR A 32 -13.72 -14.57 12.78
CA THR A 32 -12.57 -15.47 12.81
C THR A 32 -12.26 -16.03 11.43
N TYR A 33 -11.06 -16.57 11.25
CA TYR A 33 -10.61 -17.20 10.00
C TYR A 33 -11.57 -18.29 9.50
N GLU A 34 -12.25 -19.00 10.40
CA GLU A 34 -13.21 -20.02 9.98
C GLU A 34 -14.56 -19.49 9.49
N GLN A 35 -14.92 -18.27 9.89
CA GLN A 35 -16.22 -17.66 9.60
C GLN A 35 -16.23 -16.82 8.31
N ILE A 36 -15.06 -16.51 7.75
CA ILE A 36 -14.92 -15.71 6.53
C ILE A 36 -15.11 -16.56 5.25
N PRO A 37 -15.54 -15.93 4.14
CA PRO A 37 -15.63 -16.63 2.86
C PRO A 37 -14.24 -17.11 2.40
N VAL A 38 -14.22 -18.19 1.62
CA VAL A 38 -12.99 -18.80 1.09
C VAL A 38 -12.12 -17.80 0.33
N SER A 39 -12.74 -16.84 -0.35
CA SER A 39 -12.04 -15.78 -1.10
C SER A 39 -11.20 -14.82 -0.22
N LEU A 40 -11.41 -14.81 1.10
CA LEU A 40 -10.60 -14.03 2.07
C LEU A 40 -9.62 -14.90 2.88
N LYS A 41 -9.68 -16.23 2.75
CA LYS A 41 -8.81 -17.17 3.47
C LYS A 41 -7.43 -17.29 2.79
N ASP A 42 -6.63 -16.21 2.81
CA ASP A 42 -5.26 -16.20 2.26
C ASP A 42 -4.21 -16.71 3.26
N ASN A 43 -4.23 -16.16 4.48
CA ASN A 43 -3.20 -16.41 5.48
C ASN A 43 -3.79 -17.13 6.70
N PRO A 44 -3.55 -18.45 6.87
CA PRO A 44 -4.11 -19.23 7.97
C PRO A 44 -3.53 -18.87 9.34
N TYR A 45 -2.43 -18.13 9.40
CA TYR A 45 -1.80 -17.71 10.66
C TYR A 45 -2.48 -16.51 11.30
N ILE A 46 -3.29 -15.77 10.52
CA ILE A 46 -4.14 -14.70 11.02
C ILE A 46 -5.50 -15.31 11.38
N THR A 47 -5.82 -15.37 12.67
CA THR A 47 -6.93 -16.20 13.17
C THR A 47 -8.21 -15.41 13.43
N ASP A 48 -8.12 -14.10 13.64
CA ASP A 48 -9.26 -13.21 13.90
C ASP A 48 -9.06 -11.79 13.33
N GLY A 49 -10.02 -10.91 13.64
CA GLY A 49 -9.95 -9.49 13.26
C GLY A 49 -10.45 -9.20 11.84
N TYR A 50 -11.02 -10.18 11.15
CA TYR A 50 -11.49 -10.04 9.78
C TYR A 50 -12.78 -9.24 9.68
N ARG A 51 -12.85 -8.37 8.67
CA ARG A 51 -14.10 -7.74 8.22
C ARG A 51 -14.66 -8.56 7.06
N ALA A 52 -15.96 -8.84 7.06
CA ALA A 52 -16.62 -9.56 5.97
C ALA A 52 -18.08 -9.13 5.80
N TYR A 53 -18.63 -9.39 4.60
CA TYR A 53 -20.05 -9.18 4.27
C TYR A 53 -20.56 -7.74 4.42
N LEU A 54 -19.67 -6.74 4.32
CA LEU A 54 -20.04 -5.34 4.50
C LEU A 54 -20.57 -4.70 3.20
N PRO A 55 -21.62 -3.88 3.23
CA PRO A 55 -21.93 -2.95 2.13
C PRO A 55 -20.91 -1.79 2.10
N SER A 56 -20.75 -1.12 0.95
CA SER A 56 -19.74 -0.07 0.74
C SER A 56 -19.68 1.00 1.83
N ARG A 57 -20.84 1.45 2.34
CA ARG A 57 -20.90 2.45 3.42
C ARG A 57 -20.24 1.95 4.71
N LEU A 58 -20.39 0.67 5.04
CA LEU A 58 -19.78 0.07 6.22
C LEU A 58 -18.31 -0.25 5.98
N CYS A 59 -17.89 -0.60 4.76
CA CYS A 59 -16.47 -0.69 4.39
C CYS A 59 -15.76 0.64 4.72
N ILE A 60 -16.30 1.78 4.28
CA ILE A 60 -15.72 3.10 4.57
C ILE A 60 -15.72 3.40 6.08
N LYS A 61 -16.83 3.15 6.79
CA LYS A 61 -16.89 3.35 8.24
C LYS A 61 -15.91 2.46 9.02
N SER A 62 -15.52 1.32 8.45
CA SER A 62 -14.57 0.40 9.05
C SER A 62 -13.12 0.89 9.04
N LEU A 63 -12.83 2.00 8.36
CA LEU A 63 -11.52 2.68 8.41
C LEU A 63 -11.06 3.00 9.84
N PHE A 64 -12.02 3.30 10.72
CA PHE A 64 -11.78 3.63 12.14
C PHE A 64 -12.08 2.45 13.08
N ILE A 65 -12.13 1.24 12.55
CA ILE A 65 -12.33 0.01 13.33
C ILE A 65 -11.02 -0.77 13.28
N LEU A 66 -10.54 -1.19 14.45
CA LEU A 66 -9.36 -2.04 14.54
C LEU A 66 -9.69 -3.42 13.95
N SER A 67 -8.93 -3.83 12.95
CA SER A 67 -9.07 -5.07 12.18
C SER A 67 -7.69 -5.52 11.72
N ASN A 68 -7.60 -6.75 11.19
CA ASN A 68 -6.36 -7.27 10.61
C ASN A 68 -5.84 -6.46 9.41
N GLU A 69 -6.71 -5.64 8.82
CA GLU A 69 -6.43 -4.78 7.68
C GLU A 69 -6.09 -3.33 8.07
N THR A 70 -6.18 -2.96 9.35
CA THR A 70 -6.03 -1.56 9.78
C THR A 70 -4.66 -0.99 9.41
N VAL A 71 -3.58 -1.71 9.69
CA VAL A 71 -2.22 -1.26 9.35
C VAL A 71 -1.99 -1.29 7.83
N ASN A 72 -2.57 -2.25 7.10
CA ASN A 72 -2.50 -2.28 5.63
C ASN A 72 -3.11 -1.01 5.02
N ILE A 73 -4.29 -0.60 5.52
CA ILE A 73 -4.97 0.62 5.05
C ILE A 73 -4.19 1.88 5.46
N TRP A 74 -3.85 2.01 6.74
CA TRP A 74 -3.27 3.25 7.27
C TRP A 74 -1.82 3.48 6.81
N SER A 75 -1.03 2.43 6.62
CA SER A 75 0.34 2.56 6.10
C SER A 75 0.34 3.20 4.70
N HIS A 76 -0.50 2.73 3.79
CA HIS A 76 -0.62 3.29 2.44
C HIS A 76 -1.41 4.60 2.39
N LEU A 77 -2.39 4.82 3.26
CA LEU A 77 -3.08 6.11 3.36
C LEU A 77 -2.13 7.22 3.83
N LEU A 78 -1.29 6.93 4.83
CA LEU A 78 -0.22 7.85 5.26
C LEU A 78 0.84 8.00 4.17
N GLY A 79 1.18 6.92 3.46
CA GLY A 79 2.04 6.96 2.27
C GLY A 79 1.52 7.92 1.20
N PHE A 80 0.22 7.89 0.89
CA PHE A 80 -0.41 8.84 -0.03
C PHE A 80 -0.20 10.29 0.42
N PHE A 81 -0.48 10.61 1.68
CA PHE A 81 -0.27 11.96 2.20
C PHE A 81 1.20 12.38 2.18
N LEU A 82 2.14 11.46 2.47
CA LEU A 82 3.56 11.69 2.35
C LEU A 82 3.97 12.08 0.92
N PHE A 83 3.56 11.30 -0.09
CA PHE A 83 3.93 11.60 -1.48
C PHE A 83 3.20 12.84 -2.02
N PHE A 84 2.00 13.12 -1.53
CA PHE A 84 1.29 14.36 -1.86
C PHE A 84 2.01 15.59 -1.31
N THR A 85 2.43 15.57 -0.03
CA THR A 85 3.16 16.69 0.57
C THR A 85 4.55 16.85 -0.03
N LEU A 86 5.25 15.75 -0.32
CA LEU A 86 6.49 15.78 -1.10
C LEU A 86 6.27 16.38 -2.49
N GLY A 87 5.18 16.04 -3.18
CA GLY A 87 4.82 16.66 -4.46
C GLY A 87 4.67 18.17 -4.38
N ILE A 88 3.99 18.68 -3.35
CA ILE A 88 3.88 20.13 -3.15
C ILE A 88 5.25 20.73 -2.84
N TYR A 89 6.02 20.11 -1.93
CA TYR A 89 7.33 20.61 -1.53
C TYR A 89 8.32 20.64 -2.70
N ASP A 90 8.36 19.60 -3.52
CA ASP A 90 9.24 19.49 -4.66
C ASP A 90 8.93 20.56 -5.70
N MET A 91 7.65 20.72 -6.04
CA MET A 91 7.21 21.70 -7.05
C MET A 91 7.40 23.15 -6.61
N THR A 92 7.28 23.42 -5.31
CA THR A 92 7.33 24.81 -4.79
C THR A 92 8.71 25.21 -4.28
N SER A 93 9.53 24.25 -3.87
CA SER A 93 10.79 24.53 -3.16
C SER A 93 11.99 23.83 -3.80
N VAL A 94 11.97 22.50 -3.98
CA VAL A 94 13.16 21.74 -4.42
C VAL A 94 13.51 22.02 -5.87
N LEU A 95 12.56 21.87 -6.79
CA LEU A 95 12.79 22.07 -8.22
C LEU A 95 13.16 23.54 -8.53
N PRO A 96 12.47 24.56 -7.99
CA PRO A 96 12.87 25.95 -8.19
C PRO A 96 14.25 26.29 -7.60
N SER A 97 14.55 25.82 -6.38
CA SER A 97 15.86 26.10 -5.75
C SER A 97 17.04 25.45 -6.49
N ALA A 98 16.80 24.32 -7.15
CA ALA A 98 17.77 23.66 -8.01
C ALA A 98 17.86 24.27 -9.42
N SER A 99 17.07 25.31 -9.74
CA SER A 99 16.92 25.85 -11.10
C SER A 99 16.60 24.75 -12.13
N ALA A 100 15.76 23.79 -11.74
CA ALA A 100 15.51 22.58 -12.50
C ALA A 100 14.83 22.86 -13.86
N SER A 101 15.08 21.99 -14.84
CA SER A 101 14.53 22.14 -16.18
C SER A 101 13.04 21.77 -16.23
N ARG A 102 12.33 22.18 -17.29
CA ARG A 102 10.91 21.84 -17.45
C ARG A 102 10.65 20.33 -17.47
N GLU A 103 11.58 19.58 -18.03
CA GLU A 103 11.55 18.12 -18.08
C GLU A 103 11.61 17.52 -16.66
N ASP A 104 12.41 18.10 -15.75
CA ASP A 104 12.47 17.67 -14.35
C ASP A 104 11.14 17.86 -13.63
N PHE A 105 10.47 19.00 -13.84
CA PHE A 105 9.13 19.23 -13.30
C PHE A 105 8.14 18.17 -13.78
N VAL A 106 8.17 17.83 -15.08
CA VAL A 106 7.26 16.83 -15.67
C VAL A 106 7.56 15.43 -15.13
N ILE A 107 8.82 15.02 -15.12
CA ILE A 107 9.22 13.67 -14.67
C ILE A 107 8.94 13.48 -13.19
N CYS A 108 9.28 14.46 -12.35
CA CYS A 108 8.99 14.40 -10.91
C CYS A 108 7.48 14.35 -10.65
N SER A 109 6.69 15.15 -11.37
CA SER A 109 5.22 15.14 -11.26
C SER A 109 4.62 13.78 -11.64
N ILE A 110 5.05 13.19 -12.76
CA ILE A 110 4.59 11.87 -13.20
C ILE A 110 4.98 10.80 -12.18
N CYS A 111 6.22 10.80 -11.69
CA CYS A 111 6.71 9.83 -10.71
C CYS A 111 5.88 9.86 -9.42
N LEU A 112 5.68 11.06 -8.85
CA LEU A 112 4.91 11.24 -7.62
C LEU A 112 3.42 10.94 -7.81
N PHE A 113 2.86 11.24 -8.99
CA PHE A 113 1.50 10.85 -9.33
C PHE A 113 1.34 9.33 -9.36
N CYS A 114 2.26 8.61 -10.00
CA CYS A 114 2.27 7.14 -10.03
C CYS A 114 2.33 6.55 -8.61
N PHE A 115 3.13 7.13 -7.71
CA PHE A 115 3.22 6.66 -6.32
C PHE A 115 1.91 6.86 -5.57
N GLN A 116 1.27 8.03 -5.73
CA GLN A 116 -0.02 8.31 -5.12
C GLN A 116 -1.13 7.37 -5.63
N VAL A 117 -1.17 7.09 -6.94
CA VAL A 117 -2.12 6.14 -7.52
C VAL A 117 -1.91 4.74 -6.95
N CYS A 118 -0.65 4.27 -6.86
CA CYS A 118 -0.32 2.98 -6.24
C CYS A 118 -0.85 2.89 -4.80
N MET A 119 -0.62 3.93 -3.99
CA MET A 119 -1.09 3.98 -2.59
C MET A 119 -2.61 3.92 -2.50
N LEU A 120 -3.32 4.73 -3.30
CA LEU A 120 -4.79 4.80 -3.27
C LEU A 120 -5.45 3.52 -3.78
N CYS A 121 -4.90 2.88 -4.82
CA CYS A 121 -5.38 1.59 -5.31
C CYS A 121 -5.33 0.52 -4.21
N SER A 122 -4.23 0.48 -3.47
CA SER A 122 -4.04 -0.45 -2.37
C SER A 122 -4.93 -0.15 -1.16
N VAL A 123 -5.06 1.13 -0.76
CA VAL A 123 -6.04 1.55 0.25
C VAL A 123 -7.45 1.12 -0.16
N GLY A 124 -7.81 1.30 -1.43
CA GLY A 124 -9.09 0.87 -1.98
C GLY A 124 -9.31 -0.64 -1.82
N TYR A 125 -8.33 -1.45 -2.20
CA TYR A 125 -8.40 -2.90 -2.01
C TYR A 125 -8.57 -3.30 -0.55
N HIS A 126 -7.69 -2.86 0.34
CA HIS A 126 -7.79 -3.25 1.75
C HIS A 126 -9.05 -2.70 2.43
N LEU A 127 -9.60 -1.57 1.98
CA LEU A 127 -10.86 -1.05 2.49
C LEU A 127 -12.08 -1.87 2.01
N PHE A 128 -12.09 -2.30 0.75
CA PHE A 128 -13.23 -2.95 0.09
C PHE A 128 -13.09 -4.48 -0.08
N SER A 129 -11.99 -5.10 0.37
CA SER A 129 -11.80 -6.56 0.36
C SER A 129 -12.90 -7.29 1.12
N CYS A 130 -13.40 -6.67 2.19
CA CYS A 130 -14.49 -7.17 3.03
C CYS A 130 -15.91 -7.00 2.45
N HIS A 131 -16.04 -6.47 1.23
CA HIS A 131 -17.33 -6.14 0.66
C HIS A 131 -18.20 -7.38 0.38
N ARG A 132 -19.52 -7.30 0.60
CA ARG A 132 -20.46 -8.43 0.41
C ARG A 132 -20.53 -8.98 -1.02
N SER A 133 -20.11 -8.18 -2.01
CA SER A 133 -20.05 -8.57 -3.42
C SER A 133 -18.63 -8.93 -3.78
N GLU A 134 -18.38 -10.20 -4.04
CA GLU A 134 -17.05 -10.67 -4.46
C GLU A 134 -16.59 -10.05 -5.78
N LYS A 135 -17.52 -9.67 -6.66
CA LYS A 135 -17.18 -8.95 -7.90
C LYS A 135 -16.51 -7.61 -7.59
N THR A 136 -16.99 -6.92 -6.55
CA THR A 136 -16.38 -5.68 -6.08
C THR A 136 -15.00 -5.94 -5.49
N CYS A 137 -14.86 -6.97 -4.65
CA CYS A 137 -13.58 -7.35 -4.05
C CYS A 137 -12.52 -7.68 -5.12
N ARG A 138 -12.88 -8.50 -6.13
CA ARG A 138 -11.98 -8.85 -7.24
C ARG A 138 -11.58 -7.67 -8.10
N ARG A 139 -12.49 -6.72 -8.36
CA ARG A 139 -12.16 -5.48 -9.10
C ARG A 139 -11.15 -4.64 -8.34
N TRP A 140 -11.35 -4.47 -7.04
CA TRP A 140 -10.41 -3.72 -6.22
C TRP A 140 -9.05 -4.41 -6.12
N MET A 141 -9.02 -5.74 -5.99
CA MET A 141 -7.78 -6.53 -6.05
C MET A 141 -7.04 -6.34 -7.37
N ALA A 142 -7.77 -6.36 -8.50
CA ALA A 142 -7.17 -6.09 -9.81
C ALA A 142 -6.62 -4.66 -9.93
N LEU A 143 -7.33 -3.66 -9.37
CA LEU A 143 -6.86 -2.29 -9.32
C LEU A 143 -5.60 -2.12 -8.45
N ASP A 144 -5.47 -2.88 -7.36
CA ASP A 144 -4.27 -2.88 -6.53
C ASP A 144 -3.05 -3.40 -7.29
N TYR A 145 -3.17 -4.57 -7.95
CA TYR A 145 -2.10 -5.11 -8.79
C TYR A 145 -1.75 -4.20 -9.98
N ALA A 146 -2.75 -3.54 -10.58
CA ALA A 146 -2.50 -2.51 -11.58
C ALA A 146 -1.76 -1.30 -10.99
N GLY A 147 -2.13 -0.88 -9.77
CA GLY A 147 -1.46 0.19 -9.02
C GLY A 147 0.01 -0.10 -8.76
N ILE A 148 0.35 -1.33 -8.33
CA ILE A 148 1.73 -1.79 -8.19
C ILE A 148 2.49 -1.64 -9.52
N SER A 149 1.86 -2.07 -10.63
CA SER A 149 2.46 -1.97 -11.97
C SER A 149 2.73 -0.52 -12.38
N VAL A 150 1.79 0.40 -12.08
CA VAL A 150 1.96 1.84 -12.31
C VAL A 150 3.06 2.44 -11.42
N GLY A 151 3.16 2.01 -10.16
CA GLY A 151 4.24 2.42 -9.25
C GLY A 151 5.61 2.00 -9.75
N ILE A 152 5.74 0.76 -10.24
CA ILE A 152 6.97 0.25 -10.87
C ILE A 152 7.32 1.07 -12.12
N LEU A 153 6.33 1.39 -12.96
CA LEU A 153 6.55 2.23 -14.14
C LEU A 153 7.07 3.63 -13.75
N GLY A 154 6.52 4.24 -12.71
CA GLY A 154 7.01 5.53 -12.20
C GLY A 154 8.47 5.47 -11.72
N CYS A 155 8.84 4.38 -11.03
CA CYS A 155 10.23 4.13 -10.66
C CYS A 155 11.11 3.93 -11.89
N TYR A 156 10.64 3.18 -12.89
CA TYR A 156 11.41 2.89 -14.09
C TYR A 156 11.66 4.14 -14.94
N VAL A 157 10.65 5.00 -15.14
CA VAL A 157 10.80 6.22 -15.96
C VAL A 157 11.84 7.17 -15.37
N SER A 158 11.76 7.45 -14.07
CA SER A 158 12.78 8.26 -13.37
C SER A 158 14.13 7.55 -13.35
N GLY A 159 14.14 6.23 -13.13
CA GLY A 159 15.35 5.41 -13.10
C GLY A 159 16.11 5.41 -14.40
N VAL A 160 15.46 5.16 -15.53
CA VAL A 160 16.10 5.19 -16.86
C VAL A 160 16.63 6.59 -17.17
N PHE A 161 15.85 7.63 -16.88
CA PHE A 161 16.25 9.01 -17.16
C PHE A 161 17.48 9.44 -16.35
N TYR A 162 17.64 8.95 -15.12
CA TYR A 162 18.72 9.35 -14.21
C TYR A 162 19.87 8.35 -14.10
N ALA A 163 19.62 7.05 -14.22
CA ALA A 163 20.62 5.98 -13.99
C ALA A 163 21.48 5.64 -15.22
N PHE A 164 21.05 5.99 -16.44
CA PHE A 164 21.89 5.87 -17.65
C PHE A 164 22.73 7.13 -17.93
N TYR A 165 22.86 8.02 -16.94
CA TYR A 165 23.78 9.13 -17.01
C TYR A 165 25.24 8.64 -16.91
N CYS A 166 26.20 9.44 -17.38
CA CYS A 166 27.60 9.03 -17.63
C CYS A 166 28.45 8.63 -16.40
N ASN A 167 27.85 8.27 -15.27
CA ASN A 167 28.58 7.96 -14.04
C ASN A 167 27.93 6.83 -13.21
N ASN A 168 28.74 5.85 -12.77
CA ASN A 168 28.32 4.69 -11.96
C ASN A 168 28.09 5.03 -10.48
N ASP A 169 28.35 6.27 -10.05
CA ASP A 169 28.25 6.72 -8.64
C ASP A 169 26.85 6.52 -8.02
N PHE A 170 25.80 6.33 -8.83
CA PHE A 170 24.43 6.14 -8.35
C PHE A 170 24.04 4.68 -8.10
N ALA A 171 24.88 3.72 -8.52
CA ALA A 171 24.62 2.28 -8.36
C ALA A 171 24.31 1.87 -6.91
N PRO A 172 24.98 2.39 -5.85
CA PRO A 172 24.67 2.02 -4.47
C PRO A 172 23.24 2.39 -4.04
N ARG A 173 22.72 3.54 -4.49
CA ARG A 173 21.37 3.99 -4.14
C ARG A 173 20.30 3.11 -4.79
N VAL A 174 20.53 2.73 -6.04
CA VAL A 174 19.68 1.78 -6.79
C VAL A 174 19.73 0.39 -6.15
N LEU A 175 20.91 -0.08 -5.74
CA LEU A 175 21.07 -1.35 -5.04
C LEU A 175 20.27 -1.39 -3.73
N VAL A 176 20.31 -0.31 -2.93
CA VAL A 176 19.53 -0.21 -1.69
C VAL A 176 18.02 -0.35 -1.98
N MET A 177 17.50 0.27 -3.05
CA MET A 177 16.10 0.09 -3.44
C MET A 177 15.79 -1.39 -3.70
N TYR A 178 16.61 -2.08 -4.49
CA TYR A 178 16.39 -3.50 -4.80
C TYR A 178 16.49 -4.40 -3.55
N VAL A 179 17.40 -4.09 -2.62
CA VAL A 179 17.50 -4.81 -1.35
C VAL A 179 16.21 -4.64 -0.54
N ILE A 180 15.67 -3.42 -0.42
CA ILE A 180 14.40 -3.18 0.29
C ILE A 180 13.26 -3.93 -0.41
N ALA A 181 13.21 -3.92 -1.75
CA ALA A 181 12.19 -4.63 -2.53
C ALA A 181 12.22 -6.14 -2.30
N VAL A 182 13.41 -6.74 -2.34
CA VAL A 182 13.60 -8.18 -2.08
C VAL A 182 13.23 -8.53 -0.64
N LEU A 183 13.67 -7.73 0.34
CA LEU A 183 13.31 -7.94 1.75
C LEU A 183 11.80 -7.88 1.95
N ALA A 184 11.13 -6.87 1.38
CA ALA A 184 9.67 -6.76 1.44
C ALA A 184 9.02 -8.04 0.89
N PHE A 185 9.43 -8.46 -0.31
CA PHE A 185 8.86 -9.63 -0.97
C PHE A 185 9.08 -10.91 -0.16
N LEU A 186 10.25 -11.06 0.48
CA LEU A 186 10.55 -12.18 1.36
C LEU A 186 9.61 -12.23 2.57
N PHE A 187 9.32 -11.09 3.22
CA PHE A 187 8.31 -11.06 4.29
C PHE A 187 6.93 -11.49 3.75
N TYR A 188 6.48 -10.90 2.64
CA TYR A 188 5.17 -11.20 2.05
C TYR A 188 4.99 -12.70 1.73
N VAL A 189 5.98 -13.33 1.08
CA VAL A 189 5.89 -14.73 0.66
C VAL A 189 6.10 -15.70 1.83
N SER A 190 7.03 -15.39 2.75
CA SER A 190 7.35 -16.29 3.86
C SER A 190 6.28 -16.33 4.95
N LYS A 191 5.43 -15.30 5.03
CA LYS A 191 4.42 -15.08 6.08
C LYS A 191 5.03 -15.01 7.49
N VAL A 192 6.28 -14.56 7.58
CA VAL A 192 7.00 -14.32 8.84
C VAL A 192 6.73 -12.86 9.26
N PRO A 193 6.43 -12.58 10.55
CA PRO A 193 6.56 -13.46 11.72
C PRO A 193 5.32 -14.25 12.12
N GLU A 194 4.14 -13.99 11.55
CA GLU A 194 2.88 -14.62 11.95
C GLU A 194 2.88 -16.14 11.82
N ARG A 195 3.67 -16.69 10.90
CA ARG A 195 3.92 -18.13 10.76
C ARG A 195 4.48 -18.78 12.04
N TYR A 196 5.30 -18.05 12.80
CA TYR A 196 5.88 -18.54 14.06
C TYR A 196 5.05 -18.16 15.29
N PHE A 197 4.18 -17.16 15.17
CA PHE A 197 3.30 -16.68 16.24
C PHE A 197 1.83 -16.59 15.78
N PRO A 198 1.18 -17.71 15.42
CA PRO A 198 -0.18 -17.68 14.89
C PRO A 198 -1.17 -17.07 15.88
N GLY A 199 -2.04 -16.19 15.40
CA GLY A 199 -3.05 -15.50 16.22
C GLY A 199 -2.54 -14.34 17.07
N GLN A 200 -1.22 -14.21 17.29
CA GLN A 200 -0.66 -13.12 18.10
C GLN A 200 -0.47 -11.83 17.29
N LEU A 201 -0.28 -11.96 15.97
CA LEU A 201 0.02 -10.86 15.05
C LEU A 201 -1.17 -10.53 14.15
N ASN A 202 -2.41 -10.74 14.64
CA ASN A 202 -3.62 -10.50 13.86
C ASN A 202 -3.79 -9.04 13.46
N TYR A 203 -3.47 -8.10 14.36
CA TYR A 203 -3.72 -6.67 14.16
C TYR A 203 -2.46 -5.86 13.85
N LEU A 204 -1.28 -6.30 14.32
CA LEU A 204 -0.03 -5.59 14.21
C LEU A 204 1.14 -6.56 13.97
N GLY A 205 2.04 -6.20 13.06
CA GLY A 205 3.32 -6.89 12.85
C GLY A 205 3.25 -8.10 11.91
N SER A 206 2.14 -8.33 11.22
CA SER A 206 2.08 -9.39 10.20
C SER A 206 2.93 -9.06 8.97
N SER A 207 3.34 -10.08 8.23
CA SER A 207 4.24 -9.94 7.09
C SER A 207 3.67 -9.04 6.00
N HIS A 208 2.35 -9.10 5.79
CA HIS A 208 1.65 -8.25 4.83
C HIS A 208 1.72 -6.77 5.24
N GLN A 209 1.61 -6.48 6.54
CA GLN A 209 1.78 -5.12 7.06
C GLN A 209 3.22 -4.62 6.90
N ILE A 210 4.20 -5.50 7.16
CA ILE A 210 5.62 -5.20 6.96
C ILE A 210 5.90 -4.92 5.47
N TRP A 211 5.32 -5.70 4.56
CA TRP A 211 5.40 -5.47 3.12
C TRP A 211 4.94 -4.06 2.75
N HIS A 212 3.76 -3.61 3.24
CA HIS A 212 3.26 -2.27 2.97
C HIS A 212 4.20 -1.17 3.50
N ILE A 213 4.71 -1.32 4.72
CA ILE A 213 5.63 -0.35 5.32
C ILE A 213 6.92 -0.27 4.49
N LEU A 214 7.51 -1.42 4.14
CA LEU A 214 8.73 -1.46 3.33
C LEU A 214 8.50 -0.94 1.91
N ALA A 215 7.32 -1.14 1.31
CA ALA A 215 6.98 -0.57 0.02
C ALA A 215 6.95 0.97 0.06
N VAL A 216 6.37 1.58 1.11
CA VAL A 216 6.40 3.04 1.29
C VAL A 216 7.83 3.54 1.50
N VAL A 217 8.62 2.86 2.34
CA VAL A 217 10.03 3.21 2.59
C VAL A 217 10.86 3.11 1.29
N MET A 218 10.64 2.07 0.48
CA MET A 218 11.29 1.88 -0.80
C MET A 218 10.99 3.04 -1.76
N LEU A 219 9.73 3.41 -1.92
CA LEU A 219 9.32 4.50 -2.81
C LEU A 219 9.82 5.87 -2.30
N TYR A 220 9.85 6.08 -0.99
CA TYR A 220 10.47 7.26 -0.40
C TYR A 220 11.98 7.30 -0.65
N TRP A 221 12.69 6.18 -0.47
CA TRP A 221 14.11 6.09 -0.78
C TRP A 221 14.40 6.36 -2.26
N TRP A 222 13.55 5.83 -3.14
CA TRP A 222 13.64 6.08 -4.57
C TRP A 222 13.45 7.55 -4.90
N HIS A 223 12.44 8.20 -4.32
CA HIS A 223 12.24 9.64 -4.44
C HIS A 223 13.48 10.44 -4.02
N GLN A 224 14.03 10.16 -2.83
CA GLN A 224 15.26 10.83 -2.36
C GLN A 224 16.44 10.62 -3.30
N SER A 225 16.54 9.43 -3.90
CA SER A 225 17.57 9.13 -4.88
C SER A 225 17.38 9.93 -6.16
N THR A 226 16.16 10.05 -6.66
CA THR A 226 15.80 10.87 -7.83
C THR A 226 16.16 12.34 -7.61
N VAL A 227 15.78 12.93 -6.48
CA VAL A 227 16.11 14.34 -6.14
C VAL A 227 17.63 14.53 -6.08
N TYR A 228 18.35 13.60 -5.44
CA TYR A 228 19.81 13.65 -5.34
C TYR A 228 20.48 13.62 -6.72
N VAL A 229 20.06 12.71 -7.60
CA VAL A 229 20.63 12.59 -8.95
C VAL A 229 20.31 13.83 -9.79
N MET A 230 19.09 14.35 -9.70
CA MET A 230 18.70 15.59 -10.36
C MET A 230 19.63 16.75 -9.95
N GLN A 231 19.82 16.98 -8.64
CA GLN A 231 20.71 18.02 -8.14
C GLN A 231 22.17 17.81 -8.60
N TYR A 232 22.66 16.57 -8.55
CA TYR A 232 24.00 16.24 -9.04
C TYR A 232 24.17 16.64 -10.51
N ARG A 233 23.20 16.31 -11.36
CA ARG A 233 23.24 16.64 -12.80
C ARG A 233 23.29 18.14 -13.05
N HIS A 234 22.50 18.93 -12.33
CA HIS A 234 22.55 20.39 -12.44
C HIS A 234 23.86 20.97 -11.95
N SER A 235 24.50 20.35 -10.95
CA SER A 235 25.82 20.79 -10.45
C SER A 235 26.99 20.39 -11.37
N LYS A 236 26.83 19.35 -12.18
CA LYS A 236 27.85 18.81 -13.08
C LYS A 236 27.21 18.49 -14.44
N PRO A 237 26.93 19.52 -15.26
CA PRO A 237 26.40 19.30 -16.59
C PRO A 237 27.37 18.45 -17.41
N CYS A 238 26.84 17.63 -18.31
CA CYS A 238 27.68 16.93 -19.29
C CYS A 238 28.45 17.99 -20.09
N PRO A 239 29.71 17.72 -20.48
CA PRO A 239 30.34 18.50 -21.53
C PRO A 239 29.37 18.52 -22.72
N ASP A 240 29.12 19.70 -23.28
CA ASP A 240 28.45 19.78 -24.57
C ASP A 240 29.21 18.82 -25.49
N TYR A 241 28.50 17.86 -26.09
CA TYR A 241 29.04 17.12 -27.22
C TYR A 241 29.13 18.15 -28.32
N VAL A 242 30.21 18.95 -28.31
CA VAL A 242 30.59 19.82 -29.40
C VAL A 242 30.69 18.87 -30.58
N SER A 243 29.67 18.92 -31.41
CA SER A 243 29.71 18.40 -32.76
C SER A 243 30.82 19.15 -33.46
N HIS A 244 32.04 18.65 -33.30
CA HIS A 244 33.13 18.86 -34.24
C HIS A 244 32.71 18.16 -35.52
N LEU A 245 31.81 18.76 -36.29
CA LEU A 245 31.52 18.51 -37.70
C LEU A 245 30.86 19.76 -38.28
#